data_AF-A0A0G3BF37-F1
#
_entry.id   AF-A0A0G3BF37-F1
#
_cell.length_a   1.000
_cell.length_b   1.000
_cell.length_c   1.000
_cell.angle_alpha   90.00
_cell.angle_beta   90.00
_cell.angle_gamma   90.00
#
_symmetry.space_group_name_H-M   'P 1'
#
loop_
_entity.id
_entity.type
_entity.pdbx_description
1 polymer ?
#
loop_
_entity_poly.entity_id
_entity_poly.type
_entity_poly.pdbx_seq_one_letter_code
_entity_poly.pdbx_strand_id
1 'polypeptide(L)'
;MNDESDRPGEVSPFEVVGGEAKVRELVDRFYDLMELEPAWRELRAMHPTSTEGSRDKLFWFLCGWLGGPQHYVERFGHPRLRARHLPFAIGIRERDQWLACMQQAMSEVGLDPHLAERLQASFFNTADWMRNKGG
;
A
#
# COMPACT_ATOMS: atom_id res chain seq x y z
N MET A 1 -2.59 28.27 -13.78
CA MET A 1 -3.02 27.35 -12.71
C MET A 1 -1.77 27.03 -11.92
N ASN A 2 -1.79 27.27 -10.61
CA ASN A 2 -0.59 27.19 -9.77
C ASN A 2 -0.07 25.76 -9.72
N ASP A 3 1.18 25.60 -10.14
CA ASP A 3 1.98 24.40 -10.01
C ASP A 3 2.57 24.39 -8.59
N GLU A 4 1.91 23.73 -7.65
CA GLU A 4 2.39 23.51 -6.28
C GLU A 4 3.30 22.27 -6.18
N SER A 5 3.94 21.84 -7.29
CA SER A 5 4.70 20.58 -7.34
C SER A 5 6.15 20.67 -6.88
N ASP A 6 6.66 21.86 -6.55
CA ASP A 6 8.06 22.00 -6.14
C ASP A 6 8.17 23.07 -5.04
N ARG A 7 8.03 22.66 -3.79
CA ARG A 7 8.50 23.44 -2.64
C ARG A 7 9.90 22.94 -2.30
N PRO A 8 10.98 23.67 -2.65
CA PRO A 8 12.33 23.25 -2.32
C PRO A 8 12.47 23.25 -0.79
N GLY A 9 12.57 22.06 -0.19
CA GLY A 9 12.85 21.90 1.24
C GLY A 9 11.93 20.98 2.05
N GLU A 10 10.83 20.46 1.47
CA GLU A 10 9.97 19.50 2.18
C GLU A 10 10.36 18.07 1.82
N VAL A 11 10.91 17.32 2.78
CA VAL A 11 11.28 15.91 2.60
C VAL A 11 10.02 15.10 2.32
N SER A 12 9.99 14.41 1.18
CA SER A 12 8.84 13.59 0.79
C SER A 12 8.63 12.43 1.77
N PRO A 13 7.39 11.95 2.00
CA PRO A 13 7.16 10.73 2.77
C PRO A 13 7.98 9.54 2.26
N PHE A 14 8.23 9.48 0.95
CA PHE A 14 9.09 8.48 0.32
C PHE A 14 10.53 8.53 0.83
N GLU A 15 11.13 9.72 0.91
CA GLU A 15 12.47 9.91 1.49
C GLU A 15 12.48 9.62 2.98
N VAL A 16 11.45 10.03 3.72
CA VAL A 16 11.32 9.75 5.16
C VAL A 16 11.23 8.24 5.44
N VAL A 17 10.55 7.48 4.58
CA VAL A 17 10.50 6.01 4.67
C VAL A 17 11.86 5.37 4.38
N GLY A 18 12.76 6.04 3.65
CA GLY A 18 14.06 5.48 3.25
C GLY A 18 14.12 5.06 1.77
N GLY A 19 13.22 5.62 0.95
CA GLY A 19 13.24 5.45 -0.51
C GLY A 19 12.86 4.05 -0.99
N GLU A 20 13.25 3.73 -2.24
CA GLU A 20 12.81 2.50 -2.92
C GLU A 20 13.16 1.23 -2.15
N ALA A 21 14.35 1.16 -1.57
CA ALA A 21 14.81 -0.03 -0.87
C ALA A 21 13.89 -0.39 0.30
N LYS A 22 13.52 0.61 1.13
CA LYS A 22 12.63 0.36 2.27
C LYS A 22 11.18 0.14 1.85
N VAL A 23 10.71 0.80 0.78
CA VAL A 23 9.37 0.53 0.22
C VAL A 23 9.29 -0.89 -0.36
N ARG A 24 10.34 -1.37 -1.02
CA ARG A 24 10.44 -2.75 -1.53
C ARG A 24 10.39 -3.74 -0.39
N GLU A 25 11.21 -3.54 0.65
CA GLU A 25 11.24 -4.37 1.86
C GLU A 25 9.87 -4.42 2.56
N LEU A 26 9.19 -3.28 2.71
CA LEU A 26 7.85 -3.21 3.30
C LEU A 26 6.83 -4.02 2.49
N VAL A 27 6.78 -3.82 1.18
CA VAL A 27 5.84 -4.55 0.32
C VAL A 27 6.17 -6.03 0.28
N ASP A 28 7.46 -6.37 0.31
CA ASP A 28 7.86 -7.76 0.39
C ASP A 28 7.34 -8.42 1.66
N ARG A 29 7.58 -7.77 2.80
CA ARG A 29 7.15 -8.30 4.08
C ARG A 29 5.63 -8.39 4.17
N PHE A 30 4.90 -7.42 3.63
CA PHE A 30 3.43 -7.45 3.56
C PHE A 30 2.89 -8.69 2.83
N TYR A 31 3.46 -9.04 1.68
CA TYR A 31 3.03 -10.24 0.96
C TYR A 31 3.56 -11.52 1.60
N ASP A 32 4.76 -11.53 2.18
CA ASP A 32 5.28 -12.68 2.94
C ASP A 32 4.36 -13.00 4.12
N LEU A 33 3.95 -11.99 4.89
CA LEU A 33 2.99 -12.16 5.99
C LEU A 33 1.68 -12.75 5.47
N MET A 34 1.13 -12.20 4.39
CA MET A 34 -0.12 -12.68 3.79
C MET A 34 -0.05 -14.16 3.36
N GLU A 35 1.13 -14.65 2.96
CA GLU A 35 1.34 -16.03 2.54
C GLU A 35 1.65 -16.98 3.70
N LEU A 36 2.39 -16.52 4.71
CA LEU A 36 2.91 -17.36 5.78
C LEU A 36 1.98 -17.42 7.00
N GLU A 37 1.27 -16.34 7.32
CA GLU A 37 0.54 -16.24 8.57
C GLU A 37 -0.92 -16.72 8.42
N PRO A 38 -1.36 -17.70 9.23
CA PRO A 38 -2.74 -18.20 9.20
C PRO A 38 -3.82 -17.14 9.44
N ALA A 39 -3.45 -16.03 10.11
CA ALA A 39 -4.31 -14.89 10.41
C ALA A 39 -4.79 -14.16 9.14
N TRP A 40 -4.00 -14.18 8.06
CA TRP A 40 -4.27 -13.44 6.83
C TRP A 40 -4.84 -14.31 5.70
N ARG A 41 -5.27 -15.54 6.01
CA ARG A 41 -5.76 -16.51 5.01
C ARG A 41 -6.95 -16.01 4.18
N GLU A 42 -7.90 -15.30 4.79
CA GLU A 42 -9.06 -14.78 4.06
C GLU A 42 -8.65 -13.68 3.07
N LEU A 43 -7.79 -12.74 3.50
CA LEU A 43 -7.18 -11.75 2.62
C LEU A 43 -6.38 -12.41 1.49
N ARG A 44 -5.58 -13.44 1.80
CA ARG A 44 -4.79 -14.19 0.81
C ARG A 44 -5.65 -14.88 -0.24
N ALA A 45 -6.83 -15.38 0.15
CA ALA A 45 -7.77 -16.03 -0.76
C ALA A 45 -8.35 -15.08 -1.81
N MET A 46 -8.26 -13.76 -1.62
CA MET A 46 -8.65 -12.75 -2.61
C MET A 46 -7.57 -12.47 -3.65
N HIS A 47 -6.35 -12.96 -3.44
CA HIS A 47 -5.20 -12.73 -4.32
C HIS A 47 -4.99 -13.91 -5.28
N PRO A 48 -4.36 -13.70 -6.45
CA PRO A 48 -4.02 -14.78 -7.37
C PRO A 48 -3.13 -15.86 -6.72
N THR A 49 -3.01 -17.03 -7.36
CA THR A 49 -2.16 -18.12 -6.86
C THR A 49 -0.72 -17.69 -6.64
N SER A 50 -0.13 -16.91 -7.56
CA SER A 50 1.15 -16.23 -7.34
C SER A 50 0.93 -14.76 -7.02
N THR A 51 1.60 -14.25 -5.99
CA THR A 51 1.53 -12.84 -5.57
C THR A 51 2.60 -11.96 -6.18
N GLU A 52 3.56 -12.50 -6.94
CA GLU A 52 4.70 -11.74 -7.51
C GLU A 52 4.25 -10.50 -8.30
N GLY A 53 3.30 -10.66 -9.21
CA GLY A 53 2.78 -9.53 -9.99
C GLY A 53 1.98 -8.51 -9.16
N SER A 54 1.39 -8.92 -8.03
CA SER A 54 0.69 -8.02 -7.09
C SER A 54 1.69 -7.27 -6.23
N ARG A 55 2.78 -7.95 -5.85
CA ARG A 55 3.92 -7.44 -5.09
C ARG A 55 4.64 -6.32 -5.86
N ASP A 56 4.91 -6.50 -7.15
CA ASP A 56 5.53 -5.44 -7.95
C ASP A 56 4.60 -4.24 -8.16
N LYS A 57 3.32 -4.50 -8.44
CA LYS A 57 2.33 -3.43 -8.62
C LYS A 57 2.16 -2.58 -7.37
N LEU A 58 2.13 -3.20 -6.19
CA LEU A 58 2.02 -2.45 -4.94
C LEU A 58 3.31 -1.65 -4.67
N PHE A 59 4.49 -2.23 -4.92
CA PHE A 59 5.77 -1.51 -4.82
C PHE A 59 5.79 -0.26 -5.70
N TRP A 60 5.55 -0.42 -7.01
CA TRP A 60 5.54 0.71 -7.94
C TRP A 60 4.48 1.75 -7.58
N PHE A 61 3.33 1.31 -7.08
CA PHE A 61 2.28 2.21 -6.62
C PHE A 61 2.73 3.01 -5.39
N LEU A 62 3.29 2.36 -4.37
CA LEU A 62 3.70 3.03 -3.13
C LEU A 62 4.88 3.99 -3.35
N CYS A 63 5.82 3.69 -4.26
CA CYS A 63 6.86 4.64 -4.63
C CYS A 63 6.27 5.98 -5.07
N GLY A 64 5.34 5.95 -6.04
CA GLY A 64 4.70 7.17 -6.54
C GLY A 64 3.73 7.81 -5.54
N TRP A 65 2.98 6.99 -4.79
CA TRP A 65 2.00 7.46 -3.80
C TRP A 65 2.64 8.17 -2.60
N LEU A 66 3.85 7.77 -2.21
CA LEU A 66 4.63 8.42 -1.16
C LEU A 66 5.38 9.69 -1.65
N GLY A 67 5.24 10.06 -2.93
CA GLY A 67 5.91 11.23 -3.51
C GLY A 67 7.26 10.93 -4.18
N GLY A 68 7.61 9.66 -4.37
CA GLY A 68 8.81 9.23 -5.10
C GLY A 68 8.55 9.02 -6.61
N PRO A 69 9.39 8.21 -7.29
CA PRO A 69 9.27 7.94 -8.72
C PRO A 69 7.92 7.34 -9.11
N GLN A 70 7.35 7.80 -10.24
CA GLN A 70 5.99 7.47 -10.69
C GLN A 70 5.92 6.14 -11.47
N HIS A 71 6.60 5.10 -10.98
CA HIS A 71 6.76 3.81 -11.66
C HIS A 71 5.45 3.18 -12.13
N TYR A 72 4.40 3.27 -11.30
CA TYR A 72 3.10 2.71 -11.64
C TYR A 72 2.45 3.45 -12.80
N VAL A 73 2.50 4.78 -12.79
CA VAL A 73 1.86 5.63 -13.80
C VAL A 73 2.55 5.47 -15.14
N GLU A 74 3.89 5.40 -15.15
CA GLU A 74 4.69 5.15 -16.35
C GLU A 74 4.33 3.82 -17.03
N ARG A 75 4.00 2.78 -16.25
CA ARG A 75 3.72 1.43 -16.76
C ARG A 75 2.24 1.19 -17.08
N PHE A 76 1.34 1.77 -16.29
CA PHE A 76 -0.09 1.42 -16.32
C PHE A 76 -1.04 2.61 -16.47
N GLY A 77 -0.49 3.83 -16.59
CA GLY A 77 -1.25 5.07 -16.62
C GLY A 77 -1.90 5.40 -15.28
N HIS A 78 -2.93 6.25 -15.31
CA HIS A 78 -3.63 6.71 -14.12
C HIS A 78 -4.06 5.53 -13.20
N PRO A 79 -3.80 5.56 -11.88
CA PRO A 79 -4.03 4.41 -11.00
C PRO A 79 -5.46 3.88 -11.03
N ARG A 80 -6.46 4.79 -11.06
CA ARG A 80 -7.90 4.44 -11.06
C ARG A 80 -8.22 3.36 -10.00
N LEU A 81 -7.66 3.56 -8.80
CA LEU A 81 -7.57 2.58 -7.72
C LEU A 81 -8.91 1.88 -7.46
N ARG A 82 -9.98 2.64 -7.19
CA ARG A 82 -11.32 2.09 -6.94
C ARG A 82 -11.84 1.24 -8.09
N ALA A 83 -11.70 1.71 -9.33
CA ALA A 83 -12.15 0.97 -10.51
C ALA A 83 -11.42 -0.38 -10.66
N ARG A 84 -10.13 -0.45 -10.33
CA ARG A 84 -9.36 -1.69 -10.33
C ARG A 84 -9.73 -2.63 -9.17
N HIS A 85 -10.33 -2.11 -8.10
CA HIS A 85 -10.78 -2.88 -6.94
C HIS A 85 -12.26 -3.28 -6.99
N LEU A 86 -13.08 -2.67 -7.85
CA LEU A 86 -14.50 -3.01 -8.05
C LEU A 86 -14.78 -4.50 -8.37
N PRO A 87 -13.92 -5.24 -9.09
CA PRO A 87 -14.15 -6.66 -9.35
C PRO A 87 -14.10 -7.55 -8.11
N PHE A 88 -13.58 -7.07 -6.98
CA PHE A 88 -13.42 -7.83 -5.74
C PHE A 88 -14.42 -7.37 -4.68
N ALA A 89 -14.98 -8.30 -3.92
CA ALA A 89 -15.91 -7.96 -2.84
C ALA A 89 -15.13 -7.50 -1.59
N ILE A 90 -15.01 -6.18 -1.39
CA ILE A 90 -14.24 -5.58 -0.30
C ILE A 90 -15.22 -4.95 0.71
N GLY A 91 -15.34 -5.60 1.88
CA GLY A 91 -16.09 -5.10 3.04
C GLY A 91 -15.17 -4.63 4.17
N ILE A 92 -15.76 -4.47 5.37
CA ILE A 92 -15.05 -4.07 6.60
C ILE A 92 -13.92 -5.06 6.93
N ARG A 93 -14.22 -6.36 6.90
CA ARG A 93 -13.29 -7.41 7.27
C ARG A 93 -12.06 -7.45 6.35
N GLU A 94 -12.27 -7.35 5.04
CA GLU A 94 -11.18 -7.39 4.05
C GLU A 94 -10.28 -6.14 4.17
N ARG A 95 -10.90 -4.96 4.39
CA ARG A 95 -10.18 -3.72 4.69
C ARG A 95 -9.33 -3.87 5.96
N ASP A 96 -9.92 -4.37 7.05
CA ASP A 96 -9.25 -4.48 8.34
C ASP A 96 -8.10 -5.48 8.32
N GLN A 97 -8.25 -6.62 7.65
CA GLN A 97 -7.14 -7.56 7.46
C GLN A 97 -6.01 -6.96 6.64
N TRP A 98 -6.33 -6.22 5.56
CA TRP A 98 -5.30 -5.55 4.76
C TRP A 98 -4.51 -4.53 5.60
N LEU A 99 -5.23 -3.71 6.38
CA LEU A 99 -4.63 -2.69 7.24
C LEU A 99 -3.81 -3.29 8.39
N ALA A 100 -4.28 -4.37 8.99
CA ALA A 100 -3.57 -5.04 10.08
C ALA A 100 -2.31 -5.76 9.58
N CYS A 101 -2.37 -6.41 8.41
CA CYS A 101 -1.21 -7.00 7.77
C CYS A 101 -0.17 -5.93 7.38
N MET A 102 -0.60 -4.79 6.82
CA MET A 102 0.30 -3.66 6.52
C MET A 102 0.93 -3.07 7.79
N GLN A 103 0.16 -2.93 8.87
CA GLN A 103 0.67 -2.46 10.15
C GLN A 103 1.75 -3.39 10.71
N GLN A 104 1.52 -4.70 10.68
CA GLN A 104 2.51 -5.69 11.09
C GLN A 104 3.77 -5.60 10.22
N ALA A 105 3.62 -5.50 8.89
CA ALA A 105 4.75 -5.34 7.97
C ALA A 105 5.60 -4.10 8.30
N MET A 106 4.96 -2.94 8.53
CA MET A 106 5.65 -1.71 8.93
C MET A 106 6.42 -1.86 10.24
N SER A 107 5.85 -2.56 11.21
CA SER A 107 6.52 -2.86 12.49
C SER A 107 7.73 -3.77 12.31
N GLU A 108 7.62 -4.82 11.48
CA GLU A 108 8.67 -5.83 11.32
C GLU A 108 9.85 -5.34 10.48
N VAL A 109 9.63 -4.44 9.51
CA VAL A 109 10.72 -3.79 8.75
C VAL A 109 11.35 -2.61 9.49
N GLY A 110 10.89 -2.35 10.72
CA GLY A 110 11.46 -1.36 11.64
C GLY A 110 11.20 0.08 11.24
N LEU A 111 10.03 0.41 10.68
CA LEU A 111 9.66 1.81 10.48
C LEU A 111 9.53 2.52 11.82
N ASP A 112 9.92 3.80 11.84
CA ASP A 112 9.68 4.67 12.99
C ASP A 112 8.18 4.62 13.39
N PRO A 113 7.85 4.40 14.68
CA PRO A 113 6.46 4.24 15.11
C PRO A 113 5.56 5.44 14.77
N HIS A 114 6.09 6.66 14.87
CA HIS A 114 5.32 7.86 14.56
C HIS A 114 5.05 7.98 13.05
N LEU A 115 6.03 7.64 12.22
CA LEU A 115 5.84 7.50 10.77
C LEU A 115 4.80 6.41 10.46
N ALA A 116 4.92 5.24 11.08
CA ALA A 116 4.01 4.11 10.87
C ALA A 116 2.55 4.49 11.23
N GLU A 117 2.32 5.23 12.31
CA GLU A 117 0.99 5.74 12.69
C GLU A 117 0.40 6.67 11.61
N ARG A 118 1.20 7.60 11.08
CA ARG A 118 0.77 8.52 10.02
C ARG A 118 0.45 7.80 8.71
N LEU A 119 1.27 6.82 8.35
CA LEU A 119 1.04 5.95 7.20
C LEU A 119 -0.22 5.11 7.40
N GLN A 120 -0.41 4.54 8.59
CA GLN A 120 -1.59 3.75 8.93
C GLN A 120 -2.89 4.55 8.76
N ALA A 121 -2.92 5.81 9.21
CA ALA A 121 -4.08 6.69 9.01
C ALA A 121 -4.34 6.97 7.53
N SER A 122 -3.28 7.21 6.75
CA SER A 122 -3.38 7.47 5.30
C SER A 122 -3.83 6.24 4.52
N PHE A 123 -3.33 5.06 4.89
CA PHE A 123 -3.78 3.78 4.37
C PHE A 123 -5.23 3.49 4.75
N PHE A 124 -5.65 3.78 5.98
CA PHE A 124 -7.04 3.61 6.40
C PHE A 124 -7.99 4.37 5.49
N ASN A 125 -7.75 5.66 5.26
CA ASN A 125 -8.59 6.49 4.39
C ASN A 125 -8.66 5.93 2.96
N THR A 126 -7.53 5.47 2.43
CA THR A 126 -7.45 4.89 1.08
C THR A 126 -8.19 3.56 1.00
N ALA A 127 -7.95 2.66 1.96
CA ALA A 127 -8.55 1.32 2.01
C ALA A 127 -10.05 1.39 2.29
N ASP A 128 -10.51 2.31 3.14
CA ASP A 128 -11.93 2.52 3.39
C ASP A 128 -12.64 3.04 2.13
N TRP A 129 -12.00 3.96 1.37
CA TRP A 129 -12.50 4.38 0.05
C TRP A 129 -12.52 3.25 -1.00
N MET A 130 -11.78 2.14 -0.82
CA MET A 130 -11.85 0.97 -1.72
C MET A 130 -13.07 0.09 -1.49
N ARG A 131 -13.69 0.16 -0.32
CA ARG A 131 -14.83 -0.71 0.02
C ARG A 131 -15.97 -0.56 -0.99
N ASN A 132 -16.53 -1.70 -1.37
CA ASN A 132 -17.61 -1.79 -2.35
C ASN A 132 -18.71 -2.79 -1.96
N LYS A 133 -18.57 -3.44 -0.80
CA LYS A 133 -19.59 -4.27 -0.17
C LYS A 133 -20.17 -3.56 1.04
N GLY A 134 -21.50 -3.51 1.11
CA GLY A 134 -22.24 -2.92 2.23
C GLY A 134 -22.04 -3.69 3.53
N GLY A 135 -21.91 -2.94 4.63
CA GLY A 135 -21.65 -3.38 5.99
C GLY A 135 -21.34 -2.18 6.86
#